data_AF-A0AAW9HYJ8-F1
#
_entry.id   AF-A0AAW9HYJ8-F1
#
_cell.length_a   1.000
_cell.length_b   1.000
_cell.length_c   1.000
_cell.angle_alpha   90.00
_cell.angle_beta   90.00
_cell.angle_gamma   90.00
#
_symmetry.space_group_name_H-M   'P 1'
#
loop_
_entity.id
_entity.type
_entity.pdbx_description
1 polymer ?
#
loop_
_entity_poly.entity_id
_entity_poly.type
_entity_poly.pdbx_seq_one_letter_code
_entity_poly.pdbx_strand_id
1 'polypeptide(L)'
;DKEQELDSIRLLKTKQVEGIVMLSWILDEDHVNFMKESRIPAVYISKTARDYDIYTVSTSNEKATYDMTKYLIESNHKDIALIMTSKEDTILEMERRRGYEAALKDNNISVRDELIKYGNTDYEGGY
;
A
#
# COMPACT_ATOMS: atom_id res chain seq x y z
N ASP A 1 0.64 11.09 -13.39
CA ASP A 1 1.33 10.49 -14.54
C ASP A 1 2.81 10.52 -14.22
N LYS A 2 3.53 9.43 -14.47
CA LYS A 2 4.94 9.28 -14.09
C LYS A 2 5.82 10.37 -14.70
N GLU A 3 5.63 10.74 -15.96
CA GLU A 3 6.45 11.78 -16.58
C GLU A 3 6.27 13.13 -15.88
N GLN A 4 5.02 13.45 -15.52
CA GLN A 4 4.70 14.69 -14.80
C GLN A 4 5.31 14.71 -13.39
N GLU A 5 5.37 13.57 -12.70
CA GLU A 5 6.01 13.44 -11.39
C GLU A 5 7.53 13.67 -11.49
N LEU A 6 8.19 13.08 -12.48
CA LEU A 6 9.64 13.26 -12.71
C LEU A 6 9.99 14.71 -13.11
N ASP A 7 9.19 15.34 -13.96
CA ASP A 7 9.38 16.76 -14.33
C ASP A 7 9.17 17.71 -13.15
N SER A 8 8.26 17.37 -12.23
CA SER A 8 8.08 18.13 -10.99
C SER A 8 9.34 18.05 -10.11
N ILE A 9 9.96 16.87 -10.00
CA ILE A 9 11.23 16.72 -9.26
C ILE A 9 12.35 17.55 -9.91
N ARG A 10 12.45 17.56 -11.25
CA ARG A 10 13.42 18.40 -11.99
C ARG A 10 13.24 19.89 -11.70
N LEU A 11 11.99 20.35 -11.69
CA LEU A 11 11.67 21.73 -11.39
C LEU A 11 12.09 22.09 -9.96
N LEU A 12 11.77 21.26 -8.97
CA LEU A 12 12.14 21.47 -7.57
C LEU A 12 13.66 21.49 -7.37
N LYS A 13 14.39 20.60 -8.05
CA LYS A 13 15.86 20.63 -8.09
C LYS A 13 16.41 21.93 -8.66
N THR A 14 15.83 22.41 -9.77
CA THR A 14 16.21 23.70 -10.39
C THR A 14 15.92 24.88 -9.47
N LYS A 15 14.86 24.79 -8.66
CA LYS A 15 14.49 25.78 -7.64
C LYS A 15 15.32 25.69 -6.35
N GLN A 16 16.24 24.74 -6.25
CA GLN A 16 17.12 24.53 -5.09
C GLN A 16 16.34 24.38 -3.77
N VAL A 17 15.25 23.62 -3.79
CA VAL A 17 14.50 23.33 -2.56
C VAL A 17 15.34 22.50 -1.59
N GLU A 18 15.11 22.71 -0.29
CA GLU A 18 15.86 22.01 0.77
C GLU A 18 15.28 20.61 1.10
N GLY A 19 14.08 20.29 0.62
CA GLY A 19 13.45 19.00 0.84
C GLY A 19 12.18 18.79 0.02
N ILE A 20 11.77 17.54 -0.13
CA ILE A 20 10.58 17.13 -0.91
C ILE A 20 9.71 16.17 -0.08
N VAL A 21 8.40 16.41 -0.09
CA VAL A 21 7.40 15.41 0.33
C VAL A 21 6.75 14.86 -0.94
N MET A 22 7.03 13.60 -1.25
CA MET A 22 6.54 12.95 -2.45
C MET A 22 5.25 12.19 -2.16
N LEU A 23 4.15 12.66 -2.75
CA LEU A 23 2.86 11.97 -2.75
C LEU A 23 2.69 11.30 -4.12
N SER A 24 2.61 9.98 -4.16
CA SER A 24 2.33 9.25 -5.40
C SER A 24 1.38 8.08 -5.16
N TRP A 25 0.64 7.70 -6.20
CA TRP A 25 -0.21 6.51 -6.15
C TRP A 25 0.65 5.23 -6.17
N ILE A 26 1.58 5.17 -7.13
CA ILE A 26 2.57 4.10 -7.27
C ILE A 26 3.93 4.77 -7.33
N LEU A 27 4.83 4.32 -6.47
CA LEU A 27 6.25 4.61 -6.55
C LEU A 27 6.95 3.45 -7.25
N ASP A 28 7.80 3.77 -8.22
CA ASP A 28 8.67 2.80 -8.88
C ASP A 28 10.15 3.16 -8.72
N GLU A 29 11.02 2.29 -9.23
CA GLU A 29 12.46 2.43 -9.11
C GLU A 29 12.99 3.72 -9.77
N ASP A 30 12.38 4.18 -10.85
CA ASP A 30 12.81 5.42 -11.53
C ASP A 30 12.57 6.64 -10.65
N HIS A 31 11.43 6.71 -9.95
CA HIS A 31 11.17 7.79 -8.99
C HIS A 31 12.21 7.79 -7.87
N VAL A 32 12.51 6.62 -7.31
CA VAL A 32 13.48 6.48 -6.21
C VAL A 32 14.88 6.85 -6.67
N ASN A 33 15.32 6.36 -7.82
CA ASN A 33 16.63 6.64 -8.39
C ASN A 33 16.78 8.13 -8.72
N PHE A 34 15.77 8.72 -9.38
CA PHE A 34 15.79 10.13 -9.75
C PHE A 34 15.87 11.06 -8.52
N MET A 35 15.12 10.74 -7.47
CA MET A 35 15.19 11.46 -6.20
C MET A 35 16.56 11.29 -5.51
N LYS A 36 17.13 10.08 -5.49
CA LYS A 36 18.49 9.84 -4.95
C LYS A 36 19.55 10.64 -5.71
N GLU A 37 19.46 10.68 -7.04
CA GLU A 37 20.35 11.48 -7.91
C GLU A 37 20.18 12.99 -7.71
N SER A 38 18.99 13.45 -7.31
CA SER A 38 18.75 14.86 -6.98
C SER A 38 19.56 15.33 -5.76
N ARG A 39 19.91 14.39 -4.85
CA ARG A 39 20.51 14.65 -3.53
C ARG A 39 19.67 15.55 -2.61
N ILE A 40 18.39 15.73 -2.92
CA ILE A 40 17.44 16.48 -2.11
C ILE A 40 16.86 15.52 -1.06
N PRO A 41 16.88 15.85 0.24
CA PRO A 41 16.21 15.07 1.27
C PRO A 41 14.73 14.88 0.94
N ALA A 42 14.23 13.65 1.08
CA ALA A 42 12.87 13.30 0.67
C ALA A 42 12.17 12.35 1.64
N VAL A 43 10.88 12.58 1.82
CA VAL A 43 9.96 11.66 2.52
C VAL A 43 8.84 11.27 1.57
N TYR A 44 8.50 9.98 1.54
CA TYR A 44 7.55 9.41 0.60
C TYR A 44 6.26 8.96 1.30
N ILE A 45 5.12 9.29 0.70
CA ILE A 45 3.80 8.79 1.10
C ILE A 45 3.16 8.18 -0.15
N SER A 46 3.23 6.85 -0.24
CA SER A 46 2.76 6.09 -1.40
C SER A 46 2.39 4.66 -1.00
N LYS A 47 1.54 4.02 -1.81
CA LYS A 47 1.13 2.62 -1.64
C LYS A 47 2.34 1.67 -1.62
N THR A 48 3.34 1.94 -2.45
CA THR A 48 4.49 1.06 -2.71
C THR A 48 5.81 1.59 -2.14
N ALA A 49 5.80 2.72 -1.41
CA ALA A 49 7.03 3.29 -0.86
C ALA A 49 7.78 2.33 0.08
N ARG A 50 7.04 1.44 0.76
CA ARG A 50 7.63 0.44 1.66
C ARG A 50 8.40 -0.66 0.94
N ASP A 51 8.21 -0.81 -0.38
CA ASP A 51 8.93 -1.79 -1.21
C ASP A 51 10.39 -1.36 -1.47
N TYR A 52 10.78 -0.16 -1.05
CA TYR A 52 12.10 0.42 -1.26
C TYR A 52 12.76 0.85 0.07
N ASP A 53 14.10 0.90 0.08
CA ASP A 53 14.88 1.46 1.19
C ASP A 53 14.93 3.00 1.10
N ILE A 54 13.85 3.64 1.58
CA ILE A 54 13.63 5.09 1.58
C ILE A 54 12.86 5.54 2.83
N TYR A 55 12.95 6.83 3.19
CA TYR A 55 12.17 7.40 4.30
C TYR A 55 10.70 7.55 3.91
N THR A 56 9.81 6.78 4.55
CA THR A 56 8.37 6.82 4.24
C THR A 56 7.52 6.98 5.48
N VAL A 57 6.38 7.65 5.31
CA VAL A 57 5.28 7.68 6.28
C VAL A 57 4.13 6.85 5.70
N SER A 58 3.71 5.83 6.44
CA SER A 58 2.67 4.90 6.02
C SER A 58 1.89 4.37 7.23
N THR A 59 0.71 3.84 6.97
CA THR A 59 -0.07 3.10 7.97
C THR A 59 0.36 1.62 8.00
N SER A 60 0.20 0.97 9.15
CA SER A 60 0.32 -0.49 9.23
C SER A 60 -0.94 -1.13 8.66
N ASN A 61 -0.86 -1.66 7.43
CA ASN A 61 -2.00 -2.33 6.81
C ASN A 61 -2.31 -3.65 7.51
N GLU A 62 -1.30 -4.33 8.05
CA GLU A 62 -1.48 -5.56 8.82
C GLU A 62 -2.34 -5.32 10.06
N LYS A 63 -1.99 -4.30 10.86
CA LYS A 63 -2.78 -3.93 12.03
C LYS A 63 -4.19 -3.46 11.64
N ALA A 64 -4.31 -2.61 10.61
CA ALA A 64 -5.60 -2.10 10.18
C ALA A 64 -6.55 -3.22 9.71
N THR A 65 -6.04 -4.17 8.91
CA THR A 65 -6.86 -5.30 8.43
C THR A 65 -7.18 -6.29 9.55
N TYR A 66 -6.25 -6.52 10.49
CA TYR A 66 -6.54 -7.31 11.69
C TYR A 66 -7.68 -6.70 12.51
N ASP A 67 -7.55 -5.42 12.87
CA ASP A 67 -8.51 -4.71 13.72
C ASP A 67 -9.92 -4.70 13.06
N MET A 68 -10.00 -4.50 11.74
CA MET A 68 -11.26 -4.52 10.98
C MET A 68 -11.87 -5.92 10.86
N THR A 69 -11.05 -6.95 10.61
CA THR A 69 -11.53 -8.34 10.50
C THR A 69 -12.04 -8.82 11.86
N LYS A 70 -11.30 -8.53 12.92
CA LYS A 70 -11.70 -8.80 14.30
C LYS A 70 -13.03 -8.14 14.64
N TYR A 71 -13.23 -6.88 14.27
CA TYR A 71 -14.51 -6.19 14.48
C TYR A 71 -15.71 -6.91 13.83
N LEU A 72 -15.53 -7.43 12.60
CA LEU A 72 -16.59 -8.21 11.93
C LEU A 72 -16.88 -9.53 12.65
N ILE A 73 -15.84 -10.23 13.13
CA ILE A 73 -15.99 -11.46 13.91
C ILE A 73 -16.73 -11.17 15.23
N GLU A 74 -16.34 -10.12 15.94
CA GLU A 74 -17.01 -9.67 17.17
C GLU A 74 -18.46 -9.26 16.93
N SER A 75 -18.77 -8.81 15.72
CA SER A 75 -20.14 -8.53 15.24
C SER A 75 -20.87 -9.78 14.75
N ASN A 76 -20.36 -10.98 15.05
CA ASN A 76 -20.95 -12.29 14.74
C ASN A 76 -20.99 -12.66 13.24
N HIS A 77 -20.17 -12.02 12.41
CA HIS A 77 -19.95 -12.45 11.02
C HIS A 77 -18.99 -13.65 10.96
N LYS A 78 -19.32 -14.64 10.13
CA LYS A 78 -18.54 -15.90 10.00
C LYS A 78 -17.95 -16.12 8.61
N ASP A 79 -18.62 -15.59 7.59
CA ASP A 79 -18.17 -15.59 6.20
C ASP A 79 -17.66 -14.19 5.84
N ILE A 80 -16.37 -13.96 6.08
CA ILE A 80 -15.72 -12.66 5.84
C ILE A 80 -14.85 -12.82 4.60
N ALA A 81 -15.12 -12.05 3.55
CA ALA A 81 -14.30 -12.05 2.34
C ALA A 81 -13.22 -10.98 2.42
N LEU A 82 -12.03 -11.30 1.90
CA LEU A 82 -10.95 -10.35 1.68
C LEU A 82 -10.85 -10.07 0.18
N ILE A 83 -11.14 -8.84 -0.24
CA ILE A 83 -11.04 -8.40 -1.64
C ILE A 83 -9.76 -7.56 -1.79
N MET A 84 -8.88 -8.00 -2.69
CA MET A 84 -7.57 -7.40 -2.94
C MET A 84 -7.44 -6.96 -4.40
N THR A 85 -6.51 -6.07 -4.69
CA THR A 85 -6.39 -5.48 -6.05
C THR A 85 -5.47 -6.24 -6.99
N SER A 86 -4.58 -7.07 -6.44
CA SER A 86 -3.72 -7.95 -7.22
C SER A 86 -3.29 -9.13 -6.37
N LYS A 87 -2.90 -10.21 -7.05
CA LYS A 87 -2.18 -11.34 -6.43
C LYS A 87 -0.68 -11.03 -6.27
N GLU A 88 -0.23 -9.87 -6.74
CA GLU A 88 1.17 -9.47 -6.68
C GLU A 88 1.55 -9.21 -5.23
N ASP A 89 2.72 -9.72 -4.83
CA ASP A 89 3.25 -9.64 -3.47
C ASP A 89 3.89 -8.26 -3.20
N THR A 90 3.14 -7.17 -3.39
CA THR A 90 3.55 -5.88 -2.81
C THR A 90 3.47 -5.99 -1.29
N ILE A 91 4.29 -5.22 -0.55
CA ILE A 91 4.26 -5.25 0.92
C ILE A 91 2.86 -4.93 1.45
N LEU A 92 2.13 -4.02 0.80
CA LEU A 92 0.78 -3.68 1.21
C LEU A 92 -0.20 -4.85 1.06
N GLU A 93 -0.18 -5.57 -0.06
CA GLU A 93 -1.09 -6.70 -0.28
C GLU A 93 -0.75 -7.86 0.69
N MET A 94 0.54 -8.13 0.91
CA MET A 94 0.99 -9.11 1.91
C MET A 94 0.55 -8.74 3.34
N GLU A 95 0.69 -7.48 3.73
CA GLU A 95 0.29 -7.01 5.06
C GLU A 95 -1.21 -7.15 5.29
N ARG A 96 -2.03 -6.78 4.29
CA ARG A 96 -3.50 -6.95 4.38
C ARG A 96 -3.88 -8.41 4.58
N ARG A 97 -3.29 -9.30 3.77
CA ARG A 97 -3.53 -10.74 3.89
C ARG A 97 -3.12 -11.27 5.26
N ARG A 98 -1.94 -10.90 5.76
CA ARG A 98 -1.48 -11.29 7.11
C ARG A 98 -2.41 -10.84 8.21
N GLY A 99 -2.87 -9.58 8.17
CA GLY A 99 -3.79 -9.05 9.17
C GLY A 99 -5.11 -9.82 9.20
N TYR A 100 -5.66 -10.12 8.02
CA TYR A 100 -6.88 -10.93 7.88
C TYR A 100 -6.69 -12.36 8.41
N GLU A 101 -5.65 -13.05 7.97
CA GLU A 101 -5.36 -14.43 8.41
C GLU A 101 -5.09 -14.52 9.91
N ALA A 102 -4.37 -13.55 10.48
CA ALA A 102 -4.10 -13.47 11.91
C ALA A 102 -5.39 -13.28 12.72
N ALA A 103 -6.30 -12.39 12.29
CA ALA A 103 -7.57 -12.16 13.00
C ALA A 103 -8.47 -13.41 12.97
N LEU A 104 -8.52 -14.13 11.84
CA LEU A 104 -9.26 -15.39 11.76
C LEU A 104 -8.65 -16.46 12.67
N LYS A 105 -7.32 -16.62 12.62
CA LYS A 105 -6.59 -17.61 13.42
C LYS A 105 -6.79 -17.39 14.92
N ASP A 106 -6.69 -16.15 15.39
CA ASP A 106 -6.88 -15.79 16.81
C ASP A 106 -8.31 -16.10 17.31
N ASN A 107 -9.28 -16.16 16.40
CA ASN A 107 -10.67 -16.49 16.70
C ASN A 107 -11.05 -17.94 16.31
N ASN A 108 -10.05 -18.80 16.04
CA ASN A 108 -10.24 -20.20 15.64
C ASN A 108 -11.11 -20.39 14.39
N ILE A 109 -11.05 -19.45 13.45
CA ILE A 109 -11.72 -19.54 12.15
C ILE A 109 -10.68 -19.95 11.11
N SER A 110 -10.97 -21.01 10.35
CA SER A 110 -10.09 -21.45 9.27
C SER A 110 -10.10 -20.43 8.12
N VAL A 111 -8.90 -20.12 7.60
CA VAL A 111 -8.75 -19.37 6.37
C VAL A 111 -9.32 -20.20 5.22
N ARG A 112 -10.21 -19.57 4.45
CA ARG A 112 -10.86 -20.14 3.27
C ARG A 112 -10.39 -19.37 2.04
N ASP A 113 -9.54 -19.99 1.22
CA ASP A 113 -8.99 -19.35 0.02
C ASP A 113 -10.09 -18.92 -0.97
N GLU A 114 -11.25 -19.59 -0.96
CA GLU A 114 -12.40 -19.21 -1.78
C GLU A 114 -13.00 -17.84 -1.39
N LEU A 115 -12.75 -17.35 -0.18
CA LEU A 115 -13.17 -16.03 0.30
C LEU A 115 -12.12 -14.94 0.07
N ILE A 116 -10.94 -15.30 -0.45
CA ILE A 116 -9.93 -14.33 -0.86
C ILE A 116 -10.11 -14.09 -2.36
N LYS A 117 -10.59 -12.89 -2.71
CA LYS A 117 -10.89 -12.49 -4.08
C LYS A 117 -9.96 -11.38 -4.55
N TYR A 118 -9.74 -11.34 -5.85
CA TYR A 118 -8.97 -10.30 -6.50
C TYR A 118 -9.87 -9.56 -7.49
N GLY A 119 -9.92 -8.24 -7.39
CA GLY A 119 -10.70 -7.36 -8.26
C GLY A 119 -9.80 -6.27 -8.86
N ASN A 120 -10.23 -5.72 -9.99
CA ASN A 120 -9.53 -4.58 -10.60
C ASN A 120 -9.84 -3.28 -9.84
N THR A 121 -9.06 -2.25 -10.12
CA THR A 121 -9.29 -0.87 -9.61
C THR A 121 -10.12 -0.01 -10.56
N ASP A 122 -10.74 -0.63 -11.57
CA ASP A 122 -11.62 0.03 -12.52
C ASP A 122 -13.03 0.21 -11.95
N TYR A 123 -13.81 1.10 -12.59
CA TYR A 123 -15.16 1.42 -12.16
C TYR A 123 -16.08 0.19 -12.21
N GLU A 124 -15.90 -0.69 -13.20
CA GLU A 124 -16.72 -1.90 -13.36
C GLU A 124 -16.43 -2.95 -12.26
N GLY A 125 -15.18 -3.09 -11.83
CA GLY A 125 -14.79 -3.98 -10.73
C GLY A 125 -15.19 -3.48 -9.34
N GLY A 126 -15.66 -2.23 -9.23
CA GLY A 126 -16.16 -1.64 -7.98
C GLY A 126 -17.66 -1.85 -7.73
N TYR A 127 -18.43 -2.35 -8.70
CA TYR A 127 -19.87 -2.65 -8.62
C TYR A 127 -20.14 -4.16 -8.65
#